data_AF-A0A9D9Q0A0-F1
#
_entry.id   AF-A0A9D9Q0A0-F1
#
_cell.length_a   1.000
_cell.length_b   1.000
_cell.length_c   1.000
_cell.angle_alpha   90.00
_cell.angle_beta   90.00
_cell.angle_gamma   90.00
#
_symmetry.space_group_name_H-M   'P 1'
#
loop_
_entity.id
_entity.type
_entity.pdbx_description
1 polymer ?
#
loop_
_entity_poly.entity_id
_entity_poly.type
_entity_poly.pdbx_seq_one_letter_code
_entity_poly.pdbx_strand_id
1 'polypeptide(L)'
;REPAAALDVDGSVMMNGFNVLGLVAALDGTEDLNNLVAGGIYTQALNANASTDKHYPKAIAGFLEVMANPSGYIMQRYTAYDNSAVYVRTRYNNTWYAWKSVTLTTV
;
A
#
# COMPACT_ATOMS: atom_id res chain seq x y z
N ARG A 1 -12.14 20.06 -26.78
CA ARG A 1 -11.01 19.85 -25.84
C ARG A 1 -10.96 18.37 -25.54
N GLU A 2 -9.81 17.72 -25.67
CA GLU A 2 -9.68 16.31 -25.31
C GLU A 2 -9.79 16.15 -23.78
N PRO A 3 -10.46 15.09 -23.29
CA PRO A 3 -10.55 14.84 -21.87
C PRO A 3 -9.16 14.55 -21.29
N ALA A 4 -8.78 15.29 -20.25
CA ALA A 4 -7.48 15.18 -19.58
C ALA A 4 -7.52 14.28 -18.32
N ALA A 5 -8.72 13.90 -17.89
CA ALA A 5 -8.97 12.99 -16.77
C ALA A 5 -10.35 12.35 -16.94
N ALA A 6 -10.50 11.11 -16.49
CA ALA A 6 -11.78 10.45 -16.28
C ALA A 6 -11.80 10.01 -14.82
N LEU A 7 -12.63 10.66 -14.01
CA LEU A 7 -12.87 10.31 -12.61
C LEU A 7 -14.34 9.90 -12.50
N ASP A 8 -14.64 8.89 -11.69
CA ASP A 8 -16.00 8.63 -11.24
C ASP A 8 -16.44 9.69 -10.20
N VAL A 9 -17.72 9.74 -9.86
CA VAL A 9 -18.29 10.68 -8.87
C VAL A 9 -17.60 10.58 -7.50
N ASP A 10 -17.04 9.41 -7.18
CA ASP A 10 -16.34 9.12 -5.92
C ASP A 10 -14.82 9.35 -5.99
N GLY A 11 -14.30 9.88 -7.11
CA GLY A 11 -12.87 10.14 -7.29
C GLY A 11 -12.02 8.89 -7.55
N SER A 12 -12.65 7.73 -7.69
CA SER A 12 -12.01 6.48 -8.11
C SER A 12 -12.04 6.33 -9.63
N VAL A 13 -11.14 5.49 -10.16
CA VAL A 13 -11.18 5.04 -11.55
C VAL A 13 -11.31 3.53 -11.52
N MET A 14 -12.35 2.99 -12.15
CA MET A 14 -12.68 1.57 -12.10
C MET A 14 -12.43 0.88 -13.45
N MET A 15 -11.94 -0.35 -13.42
CA MET A 15 -11.84 -1.24 -14.58
C MET A 15 -12.32 -2.64 -14.19
N ASN A 16 -13.29 -3.19 -14.92
CA ASN A 16 -13.89 -4.51 -14.65
C ASN A 16 -14.44 -4.67 -13.21
N GLY A 17 -14.93 -3.59 -12.60
CA GLY A 17 -15.44 -3.61 -11.22
C GLY A 17 -14.37 -3.53 -10.13
N PHE A 18 -13.11 -3.28 -10.49
CA PHE A 18 -12.00 -3.11 -9.55
C PHE A 18 -11.40 -1.70 -9.65
N ASN A 19 -10.84 -1.20 -8.55
CA ASN A 19 -10.03 0.01 -8.59
C ASN A 19 -8.85 -0.18 -9.54
N VAL A 20 -8.69 0.74 -10.48
CA VAL A 20 -7.43 0.92 -11.19
C VAL A 20 -6.39 1.36 -10.15
N LEU A 21 -5.29 0.62 -10.07
CA LEU A 21 -4.26 0.89 -9.09
C LEU A 21 -3.57 2.23 -9.40
N GLY A 22 -3.68 3.19 -8.48
CA GLY A 22 -3.07 4.52 -8.56
C GLY A 22 -2.70 5.06 -7.18
N LEU A 23 -2.10 6.26 -7.13
CA LEU A 23 -1.83 6.93 -5.86
C LEU A 23 -3.15 7.35 -5.21
N VAL A 24 -3.45 6.77 -4.04
CA VAL A 24 -4.65 7.04 -3.25
C VAL A 24 -4.39 8.10 -2.20
N ALA A 25 -3.27 8.01 -1.47
CA ALA A 25 -2.91 9.00 -0.46
C ALA A 25 -1.41 9.08 -0.19
N ALA A 26 -0.95 10.27 0.21
CA ALA A 26 0.26 10.44 0.99
C ALA A 26 -0.13 10.44 2.47
N LEU A 27 0.39 9.47 3.22
CA LEU A 27 0.03 9.21 4.62
C LEU A 27 0.62 10.29 5.53
N ASP A 28 -0.19 10.84 6.43
CA ASP A 28 0.24 11.91 7.34
C ASP A 28 0.87 11.39 8.63
N GLY A 29 0.85 10.06 8.81
CA GLY A 29 1.40 9.38 9.96
C GLY A 29 0.38 9.05 11.02
N THR A 30 -0.92 9.27 10.81
CA THR A 30 -1.98 8.82 11.72
C THR A 30 -2.49 7.42 11.39
N GLU A 31 -2.23 6.93 10.18
CA GLU A 31 -2.83 5.73 9.63
C GLU A 31 -2.16 4.45 10.13
N ASP A 32 -3.00 3.45 10.41
CA ASP A 32 -2.58 2.08 10.68
C ASP A 32 -2.67 1.25 9.38
N LEU A 33 -1.57 0.60 9.00
CA LEU A 33 -1.53 -0.18 7.75
C LEU A 33 -2.52 -1.36 7.73
N ASN A 34 -2.97 -1.87 8.88
CA ASN A 34 -4.00 -2.90 8.92
C ASN A 34 -5.38 -2.41 8.42
N ASN A 35 -5.62 -1.10 8.47
CA ASN A 35 -6.88 -0.49 8.03
C ASN A 35 -6.88 -0.21 6.51
N LEU A 36 -5.71 -0.20 5.87
CA LEU A 36 -5.56 0.05 4.44
C LEU A 36 -5.79 -1.24 3.63
N VAL A 37 -7.07 -1.54 3.42
CA VAL A 37 -7.55 -2.75 2.73
C VAL A 37 -8.02 -2.50 1.30
N ALA A 38 -8.28 -1.24 0.95
CA ALA A 38 -8.69 -0.84 -0.40
C ALA A 38 -7.49 -0.81 -1.34
N GLY A 39 -7.68 -1.37 -2.54
CA GLY A 39 -6.63 -1.44 -3.56
C GLY A 39 -6.15 -0.04 -3.95
N GLY A 40 -4.83 0.17 -3.90
CA GLY A 40 -4.22 1.48 -4.12
C GLY A 40 -2.73 1.52 -3.79
N ILE A 41 -2.09 2.63 -4.16
CA ILE A 41 -0.74 2.99 -3.75
C ILE A 41 -0.84 4.09 -2.69
N TYR A 42 -0.15 3.92 -1.58
CA TYR A 42 -0.04 4.88 -0.50
C TYR A 42 1.43 5.17 -0.25
N THR A 43 1.80 6.42 0.04
CA THR A 43 3.20 6.79 0.29
C THR A 43 3.38 7.30 1.70
N GLN A 44 4.44 6.87 2.37
CA GLN A 44 4.88 7.45 3.64
C GLN A 44 6.17 8.21 3.40
N ALA A 45 6.11 9.55 3.50
CA ALA A 45 7.22 10.42 3.16
C ALA A 45 8.27 10.54 4.27
N LEU A 46 7.93 10.25 5.53
CA LEU A 46 8.80 10.51 6.68
C LEU A 46 9.02 9.26 7.52
N ASN A 47 10.28 8.95 7.85
CA ASN A 47 10.62 7.86 8.79
C ASN A 47 9.93 8.05 10.14
N ALA A 48 9.79 9.30 10.61
CA ALA A 48 9.14 9.63 11.88
C ALA A 48 7.65 9.25 11.93
N ASN A 49 7.02 9.11 10.78
CA ASN A 49 5.61 8.75 10.65
C ASN A 49 5.39 7.24 10.42
N ALA A 50 6.45 6.49 10.08
CA ALA A 50 6.43 5.05 9.96
C ALA A 50 6.73 4.39 11.32
N SER A 51 5.81 3.56 11.82
CA SER A 51 5.99 2.85 13.10
C SER A 51 5.45 1.44 13.05
N THR A 52 6.15 0.51 13.69
CA THR A 52 5.69 -0.88 13.86
C THR A 52 4.41 -0.97 14.67
N ASP A 53 4.12 0.01 15.54
CA ASP A 53 2.86 0.09 16.29
C ASP A 53 1.66 0.40 15.39
N LYS A 54 1.92 0.97 14.21
CA LYS A 54 0.94 1.21 13.12
C LYS A 54 1.07 0.17 12.02
N HIS A 55 1.65 -0.98 12.34
CA HIS A 55 1.80 -2.14 11.46
C HIS A 55 2.67 -1.92 10.22
N TYR A 56 3.53 -0.91 10.22
CA TYR A 56 4.63 -0.83 9.26
C TYR A 56 5.58 -2.02 9.48
N PRO A 57 6.19 -2.57 8.41
CA PRO A 57 7.17 -3.65 8.56
C PRO A 57 8.46 -3.20 9.27
N LYS A 58 8.77 -1.90 9.18
CA LYS A 58 9.92 -1.24 9.80
C LYS A 58 9.63 0.26 9.90
N ALA A 59 10.24 0.95 10.86
CA ALA A 59 10.15 2.41 11.00
C ALA A 59 10.98 3.13 9.91
N ILE A 60 10.52 3.02 8.66
CA ILE A 60 11.16 3.59 7.48
C ILE A 60 10.12 4.07 6.47
N ALA A 61 10.33 5.23 5.87
CA ALA A 61 9.54 5.79 4.78
C ALA A 61 9.55 4.87 3.55
N GLY A 62 8.56 5.03 2.68
CA GLY A 62 8.42 4.14 1.54
C GLY A 62 7.05 4.17 0.88
N PHE A 63 6.81 3.11 0.12
CA PHE A 63 5.66 2.95 -0.74
C PHE A 63 4.89 1.71 -0.30
N LEU A 64 3.61 1.85 0.01
CA LEU A 64 2.70 0.75 0.28
C LEU A 64 1.83 0.51 -0.95
N GLU A 65 1.86 -0.69 -1.50
CA GLU A 65 0.88 -1.15 -2.47
C GLU A 65 -0.09 -2.13 -1.81
N VAL A 66 -1.38 -1.87 -1.96
CA VAL A 66 -2.47 -2.74 -1.50
C VAL A 66 -3.13 -3.34 -2.72
N MET A 67 -3.17 -4.67 -2.79
CA MET A 67 -3.78 -5.44 -3.87
C MET A 67 -4.83 -6.38 -3.31
N ALA A 68 -6.09 -6.13 -3.60
CA ALA A 68 -7.20 -7.00 -3.22
C ALA A 68 -7.43 -8.06 -4.29
N ASN A 69 -7.42 -9.33 -3.90
CA ASN A 69 -7.82 -10.42 -4.77
C ASN A 69 -9.36 -10.58 -4.77
N PRO A 70 -10.00 -10.86 -5.93
CA PRO A 70 -11.45 -11.06 -6.00
C PRO A 70 -11.98 -12.16 -5.06
N SER A 71 -11.15 -13.16 -4.73
CA SER A 71 -11.48 -14.24 -3.78
C SER A 71 -11.37 -13.83 -2.30
N GLY A 72 -11.09 -12.55 -2.00
CA GLY A 72 -11.24 -11.97 -0.66
C GLY A 72 -9.97 -11.87 0.20
N TYR A 73 -8.79 -12.25 -0.31
CA TYR A 73 -7.52 -11.97 0.37
C TYR A 73 -6.88 -10.68 -0.13
N ILE A 74 -6.10 -10.03 0.73
CA ILE A 74 -5.44 -8.75 0.42
C ILE A 74 -3.95 -8.93 0.57
N MET A 75 -3.17 -8.61 -0.45
CA MET A 75 -1.72 -8.49 -0.34
C MET A 75 -1.36 -7.04 -0.05
N GLN A 76 -0.43 -6.85 0.89
CA GLN A 76 0.29 -5.61 1.05
C GLN A 76 1.76 -5.84 0.71
N ARG A 77 2.31 -4.94 -0.11
CA ARG A 77 3.74 -4.84 -0.36
C ARG A 77 4.21 -3.46 0.11
N TYR A 78 5.33 -3.42 0.82
CA TYR A 78 5.96 -2.19 1.24
C TYR A 78 7.39 -2.13 0.74
N THR A 79 7.72 -1.12 -0.07
CA THR A 79 9.08 -0.90 -0.56
C THR A 79 9.70 0.27 0.20
N ALA A 80 10.80 0.01 0.92
CA ALA A 80 11.52 1.07 1.63
C ALA A 80 12.15 2.07 0.65
N TYR A 81 12.06 3.36 0.94
CA TYR A 81 12.53 4.42 0.03
C TYR A 81 14.05 4.36 -0.25
N ASP A 82 14.82 3.79 0.68
CA ASP A 82 16.27 3.64 0.59
C ASP A 82 16.70 2.37 -0.15
N ASN A 83 15.74 1.65 -0.74
CA ASN A 83 15.94 0.36 -1.41
C ASN A 83 16.56 -0.72 -0.51
N SER A 84 16.46 -0.61 0.82
CA SER A 84 17.04 -1.62 1.72
C SER A 84 16.31 -2.95 1.67
N ALA A 85 14.99 -2.94 1.46
CA ALA A 85 14.17 -4.14 1.36
C ALA A 85 12.81 -3.88 0.72
N VAL A 86 12.22 -4.97 0.24
CA VAL A 86 10.79 -5.10 -0.05
C VAL A 86 10.17 -6.02 1.00
N TYR A 87 9.07 -5.59 1.60
CA TYR A 87 8.30 -6.36 2.56
C TYR A 87 6.96 -6.77 1.95
N VAL A 88 6.49 -7.98 2.20
CA VAL A 88 5.20 -8.49 1.73
C VAL A 88 4.47 -9.18 2.89
N ARG A 89 3.17 -8.94 2.99
CA ARG A 89 2.25 -9.71 3.84
C ARG A 89 0.91 -9.87 3.16
N THR A 90 0.10 -10.79 3.68
CA THR A 90 -1.27 -11.02 3.22
C THR A 90 -2.23 -10.93 4.40
N ARG A 91 -3.45 -10.48 4.13
CA ARG A 91 -4.61 -10.66 5.01
C ARG A 91 -5.52 -11.71 4.41
N TYR A 92 -5.85 -12.75 5.18
CA TYR A 92 -6.81 -13.78 4.79
C TYR A 92 -7.76 -14.06 5.95
N ASN A 93 -9.05 -14.19 5.66
CA ASN A 93 -10.08 -14.42 6.67
C ASN A 93 -9.96 -13.46 7.87
N ASN A 94 -9.86 -12.16 7.57
CA ASN A 94 -9.64 -11.06 8.51
C ASN A 94 -8.35 -11.10 9.35
N THR A 95 -7.48 -12.09 9.16
CA THR A 95 -6.21 -12.24 9.89
C THR A 95 -5.05 -11.73 9.03
N TRP A 96 -4.23 -10.84 9.59
CA TRP A 96 -2.97 -10.43 8.99
C TRP A 96 -1.88 -11.44 9.29
N TYR A 97 -1.24 -11.98 8.25
CA TYR A 97 0.02 -12.70 8.42
C TYR A 97 1.16 -11.72 8.69
N ALA A 98 2.20 -12.20 9.37
CA ALA A 98 3.40 -11.43 9.62
C ALA A 98 4.08 -11.01 8.31
N TRP A 99 4.74 -9.84 8.33
CA TRP A 99 5.59 -9.38 7.24
C TRP A 99 6.74 -10.37 6.97
N LYS A 100 7.02 -10.59 5.68
CA LYS A 100 8.22 -11.25 5.17
C LYS A 100 8.99 -10.26 4.31
N SER A 101 10.31 -10.35 4.29
CA SER A 101 11.18 -9.41 3.55
C SER A 101 12.09 -10.10 2.56
N VAL A 102 12.38 -9.40 1.48
CA VAL A 102 13.51 -9.66 0.57
C VAL A 102 14.42 -8.44 0.62
N THR A 103 15.67 -8.64 1.04
CA THR A 103 16.69 -7.59 1.03
C THR A 103 17.21 -7.40 -0.39
N LEU A 104 17.35 -6.15 -0.84
CA LEU A 104 17.91 -5.85 -2.15
C LEU A 104 19.42 -5.65 -2.01
N THR A 105 20.18 -6.23 -2.94
CA THR A 105 21.63 -6.05 -3.02
C THR A 105 21.96 -5.12 -4.17
N THR A 106 23.09 -4.43 -4.07
CA THR A 106 23.67 -3.71 -5.20
C THR A 106 23.89 -4.70 -6.36
N VAL A 107 23.60 -4.24 -7.58
CA VAL A 107 23.81 -5.00 -8.83
C VAL A 107 25.28 -4.93 -9.24
#